data_AF-A0A2M7UBL9-F1
#
_entry.id   AF-A0A2M7UBL9-F1
#
_cell.length_a   1.000
_cell.length_b   1.000
_cell.length_c   1.000
_cell.angle_alpha   90.00
_cell.angle_beta   90.00
_cell.angle_gamma   90.00
#
_symmetry.space_group_name_H-M   'P 1'
#
loop_
_entity.id
_entity.type
_entity.pdbx_description
1 polymer ?
#
loop_
_entity_poly.entity_id
_entity_poly.type
_entity_poly.pdbx_seq_one_letter_code
_entity_poly.pdbx_strand_id
1 'polypeptide(L)'
;MSTRTTTATATTTPGPERRDTIFQKQKRLEGYLLHHPNSALFAWYGRQNMEIGKLDRAEKICQLGLNGETDHIILRKLLGDIYLAQGRIAEAREEYAIVLQSHRPFPGVIQTYLKNWKSELTPQEEAALMRRLSFIIPGNADVVKYFKLQSDADRILTRPDRRDFLPGNQDTPTTPQNDEPVVDAMESVKPPSPKPGGSKKTVSD
;
A
#
# COMPACT_ATOMS: atom_id res chain seq x y z
N MET A 1 26.42 24.15 -65.83
CA MET A 1 25.20 24.60 -65.15
C MET A 1 24.72 23.46 -64.27
N SER A 2 24.95 23.55 -62.95
CA SER A 2 24.57 22.52 -61.98
C SER A 2 23.27 22.94 -61.29
N THR A 3 22.19 22.19 -61.50
CA THR A 3 20.93 22.41 -60.80
C THR A 3 20.96 21.68 -59.46
N ARG A 4 21.04 22.44 -58.36
CA ARG A 4 20.79 21.94 -57.00
C ARG A 4 19.28 21.70 -56.85
N THR A 5 18.89 20.45 -56.64
CA THR A 5 17.56 20.11 -56.16
C THR A 5 17.55 20.28 -54.64
N THR A 6 16.86 21.31 -54.16
CA THR A 6 16.64 21.58 -52.74
C THR A 6 15.55 20.64 -52.23
N THR A 7 15.92 19.64 -51.42
CA THR A 7 14.96 18.80 -50.71
C THR A 7 14.39 19.59 -49.54
N ALA A 8 13.16 20.07 -49.66
CA ALA A 8 12.43 20.70 -48.58
C ALA A 8 11.97 19.61 -47.59
N THR A 9 12.55 19.60 -46.39
CA THR A 9 12.12 18.75 -45.28
C THR A 9 10.75 19.22 -44.81
N ALA A 10 9.70 18.49 -45.16
CA ALA A 10 8.36 18.75 -44.65
C ALA A 10 8.34 18.46 -43.14
N THR A 11 8.34 19.53 -42.33
CA THR A 11 8.09 19.45 -40.90
C THR A 11 6.61 19.13 -40.71
N THR A 12 6.27 17.85 -40.57
CA THR A 12 4.91 17.42 -40.24
C THR A 12 4.60 17.86 -38.80
N THR A 13 3.96 19.01 -38.66
CA THR A 13 3.29 19.40 -37.42
C THR A 13 2.14 18.40 -37.19
N PRO A 14 2.07 17.68 -36.06
CA PRO A 14 0.95 16.78 -35.81
C PRO A 14 -0.32 17.61 -35.63
N GLY A 15 -1.24 17.49 -36.59
CA GLY A 15 -2.59 18.07 -36.50
C GLY A 15 -3.43 17.38 -35.42
N PRO A 16 -4.60 17.95 -35.04
CA PRO A 16 -5.42 17.42 -33.97
C PRO A 16 -5.85 15.97 -34.30
N GLU A 17 -5.43 15.01 -33.48
CA GLU A 17 -5.80 13.61 -33.65
C GLU A 17 -7.33 13.48 -33.70
N ARG A 18 -7.86 12.80 -34.73
CA ARG A 18 -9.31 12.60 -34.88
C ARG A 18 -9.85 11.90 -33.65
N ARG A 19 -11.04 12.29 -33.16
CA ARG A 19 -11.67 11.69 -31.97
C ARG A 19 -11.71 10.15 -32.02
N ASP A 20 -11.87 9.58 -33.22
CA ASP A 20 -11.88 8.14 -33.46
C ASP A 20 -10.55 7.46 -33.12
N THR A 21 -9.42 8.12 -33.40
CA THR A 21 -8.08 7.55 -33.10
C THR A 21 -7.80 7.57 -31.61
N ILE A 22 -8.27 8.60 -30.89
CA ILE A 22 -8.16 8.68 -29.42
C ILE A 22 -8.98 7.56 -28.77
N PHE A 23 -10.22 7.38 -29.21
CA PHE A 23 -11.09 6.31 -28.69
C PHE A 23 -10.52 4.91 -28.96
N GLN A 24 -9.97 4.66 -30.15
CA GLN A 24 -9.31 3.39 -30.47
C GLN A 24 -8.08 3.15 -29.60
N LYS A 25 -7.22 4.16 -29.41
CA LYS A 25 -6.05 4.06 -28.51
C LYS A 25 -6.48 3.75 -27.08
N GLN A 26 -7.54 4.40 -26.59
CA GLN A 26 -8.09 4.16 -25.25
C GLN A 26 -8.59 2.72 -25.10
N LYS A 27 -9.36 2.22 -26.07
CA LYS A 27 -9.85 0.83 -26.06
C LYS A 27 -8.71 -0.19 -26.08
N ARG A 28 -7.64 0.08 -26.85
CA ARG A 28 -6.44 -0.78 -26.87
C ARG A 28 -5.73 -0.80 -25.52
N LEU A 29 -5.59 0.36 -24.87
CA LEU A 29 -4.99 0.45 -23.53
C LEU A 29 -5.81 -0.34 -22.51
N GLU A 30 -7.14 -0.23 -22.54
CA GLU A 30 -8.01 -0.96 -21.61
C GLU A 30 -7.92 -2.48 -21.84
N GLY A 31 -7.87 -2.92 -23.09
CA GLY A 31 -7.63 -4.33 -23.42
C GLY A 31 -6.28 -4.81 -22.88
N TYR A 32 -5.22 -4.00 -23.02
CA TYR A 32 -3.91 -4.33 -22.46
C TYR A 32 -3.96 -4.49 -20.93
N LEU A 33 -4.55 -3.51 -20.23
CA LEU A 33 -4.64 -3.53 -18.77
C LEU A 33 -5.40 -4.77 -18.24
N LEU A 34 -6.41 -5.24 -18.96
CA LEU A 34 -7.15 -6.45 -18.60
C LEU A 34 -6.27 -7.72 -18.62
N HIS A 35 -5.29 -7.78 -19.52
CA HIS A 35 -4.35 -8.89 -19.63
C HIS A 35 -3.08 -8.70 -18.78
N HIS A 36 -2.91 -7.53 -18.16
CA HIS A 36 -1.74 -7.16 -17.37
C HIS A 36 -2.14 -6.51 -16.04
N PRO A 37 -2.73 -7.28 -15.10
CA PRO A 37 -3.30 -6.74 -13.86
C PRO A 37 -2.27 -6.05 -12.94
N ASN A 38 -0.99 -6.43 -13.03
CA ASN A 38 0.08 -5.82 -12.23
C ASN A 38 0.78 -4.62 -12.93
N SER A 39 0.17 -4.07 -13.99
CA SER A 39 0.79 -3.01 -14.78
C SER A 39 0.81 -1.68 -14.05
N ALA A 40 1.98 -1.03 -13.99
CA ALA A 40 2.10 0.35 -13.52
C ALA A 40 1.29 1.37 -14.35
N LEU A 41 0.81 0.97 -15.55
CA LEU A 41 -0.02 1.80 -16.41
C LEU A 41 -1.38 2.14 -15.79
N PHE A 42 -1.90 1.34 -14.85
CA PHE A 42 -3.12 1.71 -14.11
C PHE A 42 -2.97 3.07 -13.42
N ALA A 43 -1.83 3.31 -12.76
CA ALA A 43 -1.61 4.55 -12.02
C ALA A 43 -1.50 5.76 -12.94
N TRP A 44 -0.81 5.58 -14.07
CA TRP A 44 -0.73 6.63 -15.09
C TRP A 44 -2.12 6.93 -15.67
N TYR A 45 -2.86 5.90 -16.09
CA TYR A 45 -4.15 6.06 -16.74
C TYR A 45 -5.22 6.63 -15.79
N GLY A 46 -5.22 6.20 -14.52
CA GLY A 46 -6.06 6.78 -13.48
C GLY A 46 -5.75 8.26 -13.27
N ARG A 47 -4.47 8.64 -13.16
CA ARG A 47 -4.04 10.03 -13.00
C ARG A 47 -4.51 10.92 -14.16
N GLN A 48 -4.38 10.43 -15.39
CA GLN A 48 -4.84 11.19 -16.57
C GLN A 48 -6.36 11.42 -16.54
N ASN A 49 -7.15 10.44 -16.11
CA ASN A 49 -8.59 10.63 -15.97
C ASN A 49 -8.94 11.60 -14.84
N MET A 50 -8.19 11.58 -13.74
CA MET A 50 -8.35 12.52 -12.64
C MET A 50 -8.04 13.97 -13.09
N GLU A 51 -6.95 14.19 -13.82
CA GLU A 51 -6.55 15.51 -14.33
C GLU A 51 -7.58 16.11 -15.29
N ILE A 52 -8.29 15.27 -16.05
CA ILE A 52 -9.38 15.69 -16.97
C ILE A 52 -10.73 15.83 -16.21
N GLY A 53 -10.76 15.59 -14.90
CA GLY A 53 -11.95 15.70 -14.06
C GLY A 53 -12.91 14.51 -14.15
N LYS A 54 -12.52 13.41 -14.80
CA LYS A 54 -13.32 12.17 -14.90
C LYS A 54 -13.06 11.28 -13.68
N LEU A 55 -13.43 11.78 -12.50
CA LEU A 55 -13.11 11.16 -11.21
C LEU A 55 -13.65 9.73 -11.09
N ASP A 56 -14.91 9.47 -11.47
CA ASP A 56 -15.50 8.12 -11.39
C ASP A 56 -14.80 7.10 -12.30
N ARG A 57 -14.26 7.56 -13.43
CA ARG A 57 -13.48 6.70 -14.33
C ARG A 57 -12.09 6.44 -13.74
N ALA A 58 -11.46 7.48 -13.21
CA ALA A 58 -10.17 7.35 -12.53
C ALA A 58 -10.24 6.35 -11.37
N GLU A 59 -11.30 6.43 -10.56
CA GLU A 59 -11.59 5.50 -9.47
C GLU A 59 -11.68 4.06 -9.97
N LYS A 60 -12.54 3.79 -10.97
CA LYS A 60 -12.70 2.44 -11.53
C LYS A 60 -11.40 1.87 -12.09
N ILE A 61 -10.58 2.70 -12.73
CA ILE A 61 -9.27 2.27 -13.24
C ILE A 61 -8.36 1.87 -12.08
N CYS A 62 -8.32 2.65 -11.00
CA CYS A 62 -7.47 2.35 -9.85
C CYS A 62 -7.96 1.10 -9.09
N GLN A 63 -9.26 0.95 -8.89
CA GLN A 63 -9.86 -0.24 -8.29
C GLN A 63 -9.56 -1.49 -9.12
N LEU A 64 -9.66 -1.42 -10.45
CA LEU A 64 -9.30 -2.53 -11.33
C LEU A 64 -7.82 -2.93 -11.19
N GLY A 65 -6.92 -1.97 -11.05
CA GLY A 65 -5.50 -2.24 -10.82
C GLY A 65 -5.19 -2.79 -9.42
N LEU A 66 -6.01 -2.47 -8.42
CA LEU A 66 -5.88 -3.02 -7.07
C LEU A 66 -6.47 -4.43 -6.91
N ASN A 67 -7.32 -4.86 -7.85
CA ASN A 67 -7.81 -6.25 -7.89
C ASN A 67 -6.73 -7.25 -8.33
N GLY A 68 -5.56 -6.78 -8.80
CA GLY A 68 -4.39 -7.62 -9.02
C GLY A 68 -3.71 -8.04 -7.72
N GLU A 69 -2.88 -9.07 -7.76
CA GLU A 69 -2.21 -9.64 -6.56
C GLU A 69 -1.09 -8.74 -5.98
N THR A 70 -0.77 -7.62 -6.62
CA THR A 70 0.32 -6.72 -6.19
C THR A 70 -0.23 -5.56 -5.37
N ASP A 71 0.33 -5.34 -4.18
CA ASP A 71 0.04 -4.14 -3.38
C ASP A 71 0.59 -2.88 -4.06
N HIS A 72 -0.26 -2.22 -4.84
CA HIS A 72 0.08 -1.02 -5.57
C HIS A 72 -0.14 0.21 -4.70
N ILE A 73 0.83 0.52 -3.85
CA ILE A 73 0.79 1.69 -2.95
C ILE A 73 0.57 3.03 -3.70
N ILE A 74 1.01 3.10 -4.96
CA ILE A 74 0.78 4.25 -5.85
C ILE A 74 -0.71 4.39 -6.20
N LEU A 75 -1.41 3.28 -6.46
CA LEU A 75 -2.84 3.28 -6.75
C LEU A 75 -3.66 3.67 -5.54
N ARG A 76 -3.28 3.18 -4.34
CA ARG A 76 -3.91 3.61 -3.08
C ARG A 76 -3.76 5.11 -2.84
N LYS A 77 -2.55 5.64 -3.04
CA LYS A 77 -2.28 7.09 -2.99
C LYS A 77 -3.14 7.87 -3.97
N LEU A 78 -3.34 7.34 -5.18
CA LEU A 78 -4.16 7.98 -6.21
C LEU A 78 -5.66 7.87 -5.88
N LEU A 79 -6.15 6.75 -5.35
CA LEU A 79 -7.53 6.64 -4.86
C LEU A 79 -7.81 7.64 -3.73
N GLY A 80 -6.89 7.79 -2.79
CA GLY A 80 -6.99 8.82 -1.75
C GLY A 80 -7.15 10.24 -2.33
N ASP A 81 -6.35 10.58 -3.35
CA ASP A 81 -6.47 11.87 -4.05
C ASP A 81 -7.83 12.00 -4.78
N ILE A 82 -8.31 10.93 -5.43
CA ILE A 82 -9.57 10.90 -6.17
C ILE A 82 -10.76 11.06 -5.21
N TYR A 83 -10.77 10.33 -4.10
CA TYR A 83 -11.81 10.41 -3.08
C TYR A 83 -11.84 11.80 -2.43
N LEU A 84 -10.69 12.41 -2.14
CA LEU A 84 -10.65 13.81 -1.70
C LEU A 84 -11.28 14.75 -2.74
N ALA A 85 -10.95 14.57 -4.02
CA ALA A 85 -11.51 15.40 -5.09
C ALA A 85 -13.03 15.20 -5.27
N GLN A 86 -13.55 14.01 -4.96
CA GLN A 86 -14.99 13.70 -4.93
C GLN A 86 -15.69 14.16 -3.63
N GLY A 87 -14.95 14.62 -2.62
CA GLY A 87 -15.49 14.96 -1.29
C GLY A 87 -15.76 13.76 -0.38
N ARG A 88 -15.30 12.57 -0.75
CA ARG A 88 -15.40 11.32 0.01
C ARG A 88 -14.28 11.25 1.05
N ILE A 89 -14.39 12.07 2.09
CA ILE A 89 -13.30 12.32 3.05
C ILE A 89 -12.92 11.06 3.85
N ALA A 90 -13.89 10.25 4.25
CA ALA A 90 -13.64 9.03 5.03
C ALA A 90 -12.82 8.01 4.23
N GLU A 91 -13.24 7.72 3.01
CA GLU A 91 -12.58 6.75 2.12
C GLU A 91 -11.19 7.25 1.70
N ALA A 92 -11.04 8.55 1.49
CA ALA A 92 -9.73 9.15 1.23
C ALA A 92 -8.75 8.94 2.38
N ARG A 93 -9.24 9.10 3.61
CA ARG A 93 -8.43 8.92 4.82
C ARG A 93 -7.99 7.47 4.96
N GLU A 94 -8.88 6.51 4.72
CA GLU A 94 -8.56 5.08 4.78
C GLU A 94 -7.45 4.72 3.79
N GLU A 95 -7.56 5.13 2.53
CA GLU A 95 -6.52 4.86 1.53
C GLU A 95 -5.19 5.51 1.88
N TYR A 96 -5.20 6.75 2.40
CA TYR A 96 -3.98 7.38 2.88
C TYR A 96 -3.40 6.71 4.11
N ALA A 97 -4.22 6.21 5.05
CA ALA A 97 -3.74 5.47 6.20
C ALA A 97 -2.96 4.21 5.76
N ILE A 98 -3.47 3.48 4.77
CA ILE A 98 -2.76 2.32 4.19
C ILE A 98 -1.43 2.77 3.57
N VAL A 99 -1.42 3.86 2.79
CA VAL A 99 -0.19 4.41 2.20
C VAL A 99 0.83 4.79 3.26
N LEU A 100 0.39 5.36 4.37
CA LEU A 100 1.25 5.72 5.49
C LEU A 100 1.84 4.49 6.17
N GLN A 101 1.16 3.34 6.20
CA GLN A 101 1.73 2.11 6.77
C GLN A 101 2.87 1.50 5.93
N SER A 102 2.99 1.88 4.66
CA SER A 102 4.09 1.41 3.80
C SER A 102 5.47 1.78 4.37
N HIS A 103 6.52 1.03 4.00
CA HIS A 103 7.88 1.29 4.48
C HIS A 103 8.38 2.71 4.10
N ARG A 104 8.01 3.16 2.89
CA ARG A 104 8.41 4.45 2.30
C ARG A 104 7.16 5.20 1.81
N PRO A 105 6.41 5.84 2.70
CA PRO A 105 5.22 6.59 2.33
C PRO A 105 5.61 7.85 1.57
N PHE A 106 4.71 8.31 0.70
CA PHE A 106 4.94 9.55 -0.03
C PHE A 106 4.86 10.76 0.91
N PRO A 107 5.82 11.71 0.86
CA PRO A 107 5.78 12.92 1.68
C PRO A 107 4.50 13.72 1.52
N GLY A 108 3.98 13.80 0.28
CA GLY A 108 2.73 14.49 0.01
C GLY A 108 1.52 13.87 0.71
N VAL A 109 1.54 12.56 0.95
CA VAL A 109 0.47 11.90 1.75
C VAL A 109 0.63 12.26 3.22
N ILE A 110 1.84 12.24 3.78
CA ILE A 110 2.07 12.68 5.17
C ILE A 110 1.61 14.12 5.36
N GLN A 111 1.99 15.02 4.45
CA GLN A 111 1.61 16.43 4.50
C GLN A 111 0.10 16.63 4.37
N THR A 112 -0.54 15.93 3.42
CA THR A 112 -2.00 15.98 3.24
C THR A 112 -2.72 15.47 4.49
N TYR A 113 -2.22 14.37 5.06
CA TYR A 113 -2.83 13.76 6.24
C TYR A 113 -2.72 14.67 7.47
N LEU A 114 -1.53 15.21 7.73
CA LEU A 114 -1.27 16.19 8.78
C LEU A 114 -2.03 17.50 8.56
N LYS A 115 -2.32 17.89 7.32
CA LYS A 115 -3.09 19.11 7.04
C LYS A 115 -4.57 18.93 7.33
N ASN A 116 -5.14 17.79 6.93
CA ASN A 116 -6.59 17.58 6.92
C ASN A 116 -7.12 16.94 8.21
N TRP A 117 -6.34 16.07 8.87
CA TRP A 117 -6.81 15.26 10.00
C TRP A 117 -5.97 15.45 11.28
N LYS A 118 -5.21 16.55 11.39
CA LYS A 118 -4.36 16.85 12.57
C LYS A 118 -5.10 16.75 13.90
N SER A 119 -6.30 17.31 13.98
CA SER A 119 -7.09 17.37 15.21
C SER A 119 -7.51 16.00 15.72
N GLU A 120 -7.46 14.99 14.87
CA GLU A 120 -7.85 13.61 15.19
C GLU A 120 -6.65 12.71 15.50
N LEU A 121 -5.42 13.23 15.33
CA LEU A 121 -4.19 12.51 15.62
C LEU A 121 -3.85 12.64 17.11
N THR A 122 -3.39 11.53 17.70
CA THR A 122 -2.70 11.56 18.98
C THR A 122 -1.35 12.28 18.84
N PRO A 123 -0.80 12.86 19.92
CA PRO A 123 0.54 13.44 19.90
C PRO A 123 1.62 12.44 19.43
N GLN A 124 1.44 11.16 19.72
CA GLN A 124 2.32 10.08 19.29
C GLN A 124 2.28 9.87 17.77
N GLU A 125 1.09 9.82 17.17
CA GLU A 125 0.95 9.66 15.72
C GLU A 125 1.48 10.89 14.97
N GLU A 126 1.17 12.10 15.46
CA GLU A 126 1.71 13.34 14.87
C GLU A 126 3.24 13.33 14.92
N ALA A 127 3.84 13.01 16.07
CA ALA A 127 5.30 12.92 16.21
C ALA A 127 5.91 11.88 15.26
N ALA A 128 5.26 10.72 15.09
CA ALA A 128 5.72 9.67 14.20
C ALA A 128 5.70 10.13 12.74
N LEU A 129 4.62 10.77 12.30
CA LEU A 129 4.50 11.33 10.96
C LEU A 129 5.53 12.44 10.71
N MET A 130 5.72 13.36 11.67
CA MET A 130 6.72 14.43 11.59
C MET A 130 8.14 13.89 11.51
N ARG A 131 8.48 12.86 12.30
CA ARG A 131 9.79 12.19 12.23
C ARG A 131 9.99 11.50 10.89
N ARG A 132 8.98 10.83 10.34
CA ARG A 132 9.11 10.21 9.01
C ARG A 132 9.29 11.26 7.92
N LEU A 133 8.56 12.37 8.00
CA LEU A 133 8.71 13.49 7.07
C LEU A 133 10.11 14.12 7.18
N SER A 134 10.68 14.21 8.39
CA SER A 134 12.04 14.73 8.59
C SER A 134 13.11 13.89 7.90
N PHE A 135 12.94 12.57 7.90
CA PHE A 135 13.85 11.65 7.20
C PHE A 135 13.73 11.74 5.68
N ILE A 136 12.53 11.98 5.15
CA ILE A 136 12.32 12.04 3.69
C ILE A 136 12.66 13.42 3.13
N ILE A 137 12.33 14.49 3.86
CA ILE A 137 12.58 15.88 3.47
C ILE A 137 13.31 16.60 4.63
N PRO A 138 14.65 16.48 4.68
CA PRO A 138 15.45 17.19 5.67
C PRO A 138 15.23 18.71 5.56
N GLY A 139 15.08 19.39 6.70
CA GLY A 139 14.87 20.83 6.74
C GLY A 139 13.47 21.31 6.34
N ASN A 140 12.48 20.41 6.24
CA ASN A 140 11.09 20.81 6.04
C ASN A 140 10.65 21.80 7.15
N ALA A 141 10.10 22.95 6.77
CA ALA A 141 9.78 24.04 7.70
C ALA A 141 8.76 23.64 8.77
N ASP A 142 7.74 22.85 8.41
CA ASP A 142 6.71 22.39 9.35
C ASP A 142 7.30 21.44 10.39
N VAL A 143 8.17 20.55 9.96
CA VAL A 143 8.92 19.62 10.82
C VAL A 143 9.84 20.39 11.77
N VAL A 144 10.63 21.34 11.24
CA VAL A 144 11.54 22.16 12.06
C VAL A 144 10.75 22.97 13.09
N LYS A 145 9.61 23.55 12.69
CA LYS A 145 8.73 24.26 13.61
C LYS A 145 8.14 23.33 14.68
N TYR A 146 7.72 22.14 14.30
CA TYR A 146 7.16 21.13 15.20
C TYR A 146 8.17 20.76 16.30
N PHE A 147 9.37 20.32 15.94
CA PHE A 147 10.40 19.91 16.91
C PHE A 147 10.97 21.08 17.74
N LYS A 148 10.90 22.32 17.24
CA LYS A 148 11.25 23.51 18.04
C LYS A 148 10.21 23.83 19.11
N LEU A 149 8.92 23.65 18.80
CA LEU A 149 7.82 23.97 19.71
C LEU A 149 7.54 22.82 20.70
N GLN A 150 7.70 21.58 20.27
CA GLN A 150 7.60 20.39 21.12
C GLN A 150 8.99 19.80 21.36
N SER A 151 9.70 20.36 22.35
CA SER A 151 11.01 19.87 22.81
C SER A 151 11.00 18.38 23.17
N ASP A 152 9.83 17.89 23.61
CA ASP A 152 9.67 16.53 24.10
C ASP A 152 9.16 15.56 23.03
N ALA A 153 9.03 16.00 21.76
CA ALA A 153 8.54 15.16 20.66
C ALA A 153 9.34 13.84 20.51
N ASP A 154 10.64 13.86 20.77
CA ASP A 154 11.47 12.66 20.75
C ASP A 154 11.18 11.72 21.93
N ARG A 155 10.76 12.26 23.07
CA ARG A 155 10.34 11.51 24.26
C ARG A 155 8.93 10.93 24.12
N ILE A 156 8.05 11.59 23.35
CA ILE A 156 6.69 11.10 23.02
C ILE A 156 6.77 9.76 22.27
N LEU A 157 7.82 9.56 21.47
CA LEU A 157 8.07 8.33 20.72
C LEU A 157 8.71 7.28 21.63
N THR A 158 7.94 6.77 22.60
CA THR A 158 8.39 5.77 23.58
C THR A 158 8.65 4.38 22.98
N ARG A 159 8.23 4.15 21.72
CA ARG A 159 8.60 2.98 20.90
C ARG A 159 8.81 3.43 19.46
N PRO A 160 10.04 3.70 19.01
CA PRO A 160 10.28 4.15 17.64
C PRO A 160 9.99 3.08 16.56
N ASP A 161 9.87 1.81 16.97
CA ASP A 161 10.04 0.66 16.08
C ASP A 161 8.74 -0.01 15.62
N ARG A 162 7.60 0.27 16.28
CA ARG A 162 6.29 -0.25 15.83
C ARG A 162 5.84 0.51 14.58
N ARG A 163 5.21 -0.14 13.61
CA ARG A 163 4.66 0.52 12.41
C ARG A 163 3.15 0.73 12.53
N ASP A 164 2.60 0.38 13.70
CA ASP A 164 1.20 0.08 13.95
C ASP A 164 0.47 1.28 14.59
N PHE A 165 1.09 2.48 14.57
CA PHE A 165 0.59 3.64 15.30
C PHE A 165 -0.61 4.33 14.66
N LEU A 166 -0.83 4.16 13.35
CA LEU A 166 -1.96 4.77 12.64
C LEU A 166 -3.17 3.84 12.65
N PRO A 167 -4.41 4.38 12.69
CA PRO A 167 -5.63 3.58 12.75
C PRO A 167 -5.69 2.62 11.56
N GLY A 168 -5.90 1.33 11.86
CA GLY A 168 -5.92 0.25 10.87
C GLY A 168 -5.51 -1.12 11.38
N ASN A 169 -5.05 -1.26 12.64
CA ASN A 169 -4.75 -2.57 13.24
C ASN A 169 -4.93 -2.56 14.78
N GLN A 170 -6.06 -2.06 15.28
CA GLN A 170 -6.39 -2.13 16.71
C GLN A 170 -7.02 -3.48 17.12
N ASP A 171 -6.80 -4.56 16.38
CA ASP A 171 -7.32 -5.89 16.73
C ASP A 171 -6.35 -7.03 16.37
N THR A 172 -5.30 -7.19 17.18
CA THR A 172 -4.94 -8.52 17.69
C THR A 172 -4.28 -8.36 19.06
N PRO A 173 -4.89 -8.82 20.16
CA PRO A 173 -4.19 -8.94 21.42
C PRO A 173 -3.12 -10.01 21.27
N THR A 174 -1.85 -9.63 21.36
CA THR A 174 -0.76 -10.60 21.53
C THR A 174 -0.92 -11.23 22.92
N THR A 175 -1.26 -12.51 22.94
CA THR A 175 -1.26 -13.35 24.15
C THR A 175 0.10 -13.22 24.88
N PRO A 176 0.14 -13.01 26.21
CA PRO A 176 1.38 -13.04 26.96
C PRO A 176 1.87 -14.50 26.99
N GLN A 177 3.06 -14.72 26.44
CA GLN A 177 3.75 -16.00 26.52
C GLN A 177 4.34 -16.11 27.94
N ASN A 178 3.71 -16.93 28.78
CA ASN A 178 4.13 -17.18 30.16
C ASN A 178 5.51 -17.85 30.19
N ASP A 179 6.35 -17.33 31.09
CA ASP A 179 7.64 -17.90 31.47
C ASP A 179 7.49 -19.34 32.01
N GLU A 180 8.38 -20.22 31.58
CA GLU A 180 8.55 -21.58 32.12
C GLU A 180 8.93 -21.57 33.61
N PRO A 181 8.75 -22.71 34.28
CA PRO A 181 9.89 -23.23 35.02
C PRO A 181 10.23 -24.68 34.69
N VAL A 182 11.53 -24.93 34.57
CA VAL A 182 12.22 -26.22 34.46
C VAL A 182 12.34 -26.87 35.84
N VAL A 183 12.00 -28.16 35.96
CA VAL A 183 12.65 -29.22 36.78
C VAL A 183 11.98 -30.57 36.43
N ASP A 184 12.60 -31.47 35.66
CA ASP A 184 13.64 -32.48 36.01
C ASP A 184 13.11 -33.68 36.83
N ALA A 185 13.09 -34.86 36.19
CA ALA A 185 13.35 -36.19 36.78
C ALA A 185 13.07 -37.31 35.75
N MET A 186 14.15 -37.92 35.26
CA MET A 186 14.17 -39.23 34.61
C MET A 186 13.76 -40.34 35.59
N GLU A 187 12.97 -41.34 35.16
CA GLU A 187 13.32 -42.75 35.41
C GLU A 187 12.57 -43.75 34.52
N SER A 188 13.27 -44.86 34.29
CA SER A 188 13.06 -45.92 33.29
C SER A 188 11.91 -46.90 33.61
N VAL A 189 11.51 -47.72 32.63
CA VAL A 189 11.65 -49.21 32.63
C VAL A 189 10.86 -49.84 31.45
N LYS A 190 11.54 -50.76 30.73
CA LYS A 190 11.04 -51.58 29.59
C LYS A 190 10.27 -52.84 30.09
N PRO A 191 9.54 -53.57 29.23
CA PRO A 191 8.40 -54.45 29.55
C PRO A 191 8.77 -55.92 29.80
N PRO A 192 7.77 -56.76 30.14
CA PRO A 192 7.80 -58.17 29.72
C PRO A 192 6.48 -58.65 29.07
N SER A 193 6.62 -59.48 28.02
CA SER A 193 5.72 -60.60 27.67
C SER A 193 6.30 -61.90 28.31
N PRO A 194 5.69 -63.13 28.30
CA PRO A 194 4.59 -63.67 27.45
C PRO A 194 3.61 -64.75 28.06
N LYS A 195 2.48 -65.02 27.34
CA LYS A 195 1.69 -66.29 27.02
C LYS A 195 1.33 -67.34 28.14
N PRO A 196 0.52 -68.44 27.94
CA PRO A 196 -0.12 -69.04 26.73
C PRO A 196 -1.57 -69.64 26.88
N GLY A 197 -2.15 -70.15 25.76
CA GLY A 197 -3.14 -71.26 25.69
C GLY A 197 -4.57 -70.84 25.31
N GLY A 198 -5.33 -71.50 24.41
CA GLY A 198 -5.14 -72.67 23.55
C GLY A 198 -6.53 -73.17 23.06
N SER A 199 -6.56 -73.77 21.86
CA SER A 199 -7.65 -74.63 21.29
C SER A 199 -8.95 -73.95 20.82
N LYS A 200 -9.63 -74.32 19.73
CA LYS A 200 -9.52 -75.40 18.72
C LYS A 200 -10.60 -75.14 17.63
N LYS A 201 -10.32 -75.59 16.38
CA LYS A 201 -11.26 -76.22 15.39
C LYS A 201 -12.41 -75.34 14.82
N THR A 202 -12.92 -75.46 13.58
CA THR A 202 -12.79 -76.41 12.45
C THR A 202 -13.52 -75.83 11.23
N VAL A 203 -12.96 -76.08 10.04
CA VAL A 203 -13.61 -76.56 8.80
C VAL A 203 -14.46 -75.61 7.93
N SER A 204 -14.09 -75.68 6.66
CA SER A 204 -14.56 -75.10 5.40
C SER A 204 -15.97 -75.53 4.96
N ASP A 205 -16.59 -74.74 4.09
CA ASP A 205 -16.78 -75.06 2.66
C ASP A 205 -16.80 -73.76 1.84
#